data_AF-A0A932J207-F1
#
_entry.id   AF-A0A932J207-F1
#
_cell.length_a   1.000
_cell.length_b   1.000
_cell.length_c   1.000
_cell.angle_alpha   90.00
_cell.angle_beta   90.00
_cell.angle_gamma   90.00
#
_symmetry.space_group_name_H-M   'P 1'
#
loop_
_entity.id
_entity.type
_entity.pdbx_description
1 polymer ?
#
loop_
_entity_poly.entity_id
_entity_poly.type
_entity_poly.pdbx_seq_one_letter_code
_entity_poly.pdbx_strand_id
1 'polypeptide(L)'
;MSVPILLLLLLVLVVLVLQVMLWLRANKAAPNDSLVPLQMALQQLQSAQLDTERQLRQQLENTSLASRQELGANFSLFQQGLATQISQLATVQNAQLEQFGRQLATLAQANAQQLTSMRDSSVLQAKAARDEQAQSLSRFADSVNQTLQATLQNLTDANNQRFAEVRQTLETRLRDLQNENGLRLEEMRKTVDEKLHATLEQRLGESFKQVSERLEKVHQGLGEMQQLAVGVGDLKRVLTNVKSRGTWGEVQLAILLEQVLTPEQYGVNVETVPNSGARVEFAVKLPGKDDKPVWLPIDAKFPKEQYERMMDAIEQANAEALALASKELERAIRLEAKTIA
;
A
#
# COMPACT_ATOMS: atom_id res chain seq x y z
N MET A 1 208.33 -27.70 -25.88
CA MET A 1 207.58 -26.63 -25.19
C MET A 1 206.26 -27.23 -24.72
N SER A 2 205.79 -27.02 -23.51
CA SER A 2 206.32 -26.23 -22.40
C SER A 2 205.52 -26.61 -21.14
N VAL A 3 206.10 -26.28 -19.99
CA VAL A 3 205.63 -26.56 -18.62
C VAL A 3 204.17 -26.19 -18.28
N PRO A 4 203.44 -25.24 -18.93
CA PRO A 4 202.08 -24.89 -18.48
C PRO A 4 200.99 -25.95 -18.76
N ILE A 5 201.14 -26.83 -19.76
CA ILE A 5 200.09 -27.82 -20.11
C ILE A 5 200.00 -28.95 -19.06
N LEU A 6 201.15 -29.36 -18.51
CA LEU A 6 201.25 -30.38 -17.47
C LEU A 6 200.67 -29.90 -16.12
N LEU A 7 200.81 -28.60 -15.82
CA LEU A 7 200.23 -27.98 -14.62
C LEU A 7 198.70 -27.87 -14.71
N LEU A 8 198.14 -27.58 -15.89
CA LEU A 8 196.69 -27.53 -16.11
C LEU A 8 196.04 -28.91 -15.94
N LEU A 9 196.65 -29.97 -16.47
CA LEU A 9 196.14 -31.34 -16.33
C LEU A 9 196.15 -31.83 -14.87
N LEU A 10 197.19 -31.48 -14.11
CA LEU A 10 197.26 -31.83 -12.69
C LEU A 10 196.22 -31.08 -11.85
N LEU A 11 195.94 -29.82 -12.17
CA LEU A 11 194.93 -29.01 -11.48
C LEU A 11 193.50 -29.52 -11.75
N VAL A 12 193.20 -29.93 -12.99
CA VAL A 12 191.90 -30.56 -13.33
C VAL A 12 191.71 -31.88 -12.59
N LEU A 13 192.74 -32.72 -12.48
CA LEU A 13 192.67 -33.99 -11.73
C LEU A 13 192.37 -33.74 -10.24
N VAL A 14 193.01 -32.74 -9.63
CA VAL A 14 192.78 -32.38 -8.22
C VAL A 14 191.35 -31.88 -7.99
N VAL A 15 190.81 -31.08 -8.91
CA VAL A 15 189.42 -30.60 -8.83
C VAL A 15 188.42 -31.76 -8.96
N LEU A 16 188.68 -32.72 -9.84
CA LEU A 16 187.83 -33.89 -10.04
C LEU A 16 187.83 -34.80 -8.80
N VAL A 17 189.00 -35.02 -8.19
CA VAL A 17 189.12 -35.77 -6.93
C VAL A 17 188.41 -35.04 -5.78
N LEU A 18 188.53 -33.70 -5.71
CA LEU A 18 187.80 -32.89 -4.73
C LEU A 18 186.27 -32.96 -4.90
N GLN A 19 185.77 -32.95 -6.15
CA GLN A 19 184.33 -33.13 -6.41
C GLN A 19 183.82 -34.51 -5.99
N VAL A 20 184.56 -35.57 -6.29
CA VAL A 20 184.18 -36.94 -5.88
C VAL A 20 184.25 -37.10 -4.35
N MET A 21 185.25 -36.49 -3.71
CA MET A 21 185.39 -36.53 -2.26
C MET A 21 184.27 -35.74 -1.54
N LEU A 22 183.86 -34.59 -2.10
CA LEU A 22 182.71 -33.83 -1.61
C LEU A 22 181.39 -34.61 -1.77
N TRP A 23 181.22 -35.32 -2.89
CA TRP A 23 180.02 -36.13 -3.12
C TRP A 23 179.96 -37.36 -2.19
N LEU A 24 181.09 -38.01 -1.92
CA LEU A 24 181.18 -39.11 -0.96
C LEU A 24 181.01 -38.64 0.50
N ARG A 25 181.41 -37.41 0.83
CA ARG A 25 181.16 -36.80 2.16
C ARG A 25 179.72 -36.34 2.34
N ALA A 26 179.08 -35.85 1.27
CA ALA A 26 177.68 -35.39 1.33
C ALA A 26 176.70 -36.55 1.57
N ASN A 27 177.08 -37.79 1.28
CA ASN A 27 176.19 -38.95 1.36
C ASN A 27 176.36 -39.81 2.63
N LYS A 28 177.08 -39.33 3.66
CA LYS A 28 177.19 -40.01 4.96
C LYS A 28 177.13 -39.02 6.14
N ALA A 29 175.93 -38.53 6.44
CA ALA A 29 175.47 -38.11 7.78
C ALA A 29 173.92 -38.04 7.79
N ALA A 30 173.29 -38.93 8.56
CA ALA A 30 171.84 -39.06 8.84
C ALA A 30 171.39 -38.08 9.97
N PRO A 31 170.17 -38.13 10.61
CA PRO A 31 168.98 -39.01 10.46
C PRO A 31 167.55 -38.37 10.68
N ASN A 32 166.50 -39.19 10.50
CA ASN A 32 165.19 -39.31 11.21
C ASN A 32 164.03 -38.27 11.24
N ASP A 33 162.80 -38.85 11.14
CA ASP A 33 161.52 -38.55 11.83
C ASP A 33 160.62 -37.34 11.45
N SER A 34 159.93 -37.33 10.30
CA SER A 34 158.88 -36.31 10.10
C SER A 34 157.76 -36.51 9.04
N LEU A 35 157.30 -37.71 8.65
CA LEU A 35 156.12 -37.80 7.74
C LEU A 35 155.04 -38.86 8.03
N VAL A 36 155.17 -39.65 9.10
CA VAL A 36 154.06 -40.44 9.67
C VAL A 36 152.91 -39.57 10.26
N PRO A 37 153.16 -38.42 10.94
CA PRO A 37 152.05 -37.65 11.52
C PRO A 37 151.16 -36.96 10.48
N LEU A 38 151.65 -36.74 9.25
CA LEU A 38 150.86 -36.13 8.18
C LEU A 38 149.79 -37.08 7.61
N GLN A 39 150.08 -38.38 7.57
CA GLN A 39 149.12 -39.40 7.13
C GLN A 39 148.02 -39.64 8.16
N MET A 40 148.35 -39.61 9.45
CA MET A 40 147.35 -39.71 10.53
C MET A 40 146.40 -38.51 10.57
N ALA A 41 146.90 -37.29 10.30
CA ALA A 41 146.08 -36.08 10.27
C ALA A 41 145.05 -36.09 9.12
N LEU A 42 145.43 -36.61 7.94
CA LEU A 42 144.51 -36.74 6.79
C LEU A 42 143.43 -37.81 7.02
N GLN A 43 143.77 -38.93 7.66
CA GLN A 43 142.78 -39.96 8.02
C GLN A 43 141.80 -39.49 9.10
N GLN A 44 142.26 -38.73 10.10
CA GLN A 44 141.38 -38.16 11.14
C GLN A 44 140.39 -37.14 10.56
N LEU A 45 140.80 -36.33 9.58
CA LEU A 45 139.91 -35.38 8.92
C LEU A 45 138.80 -36.07 8.12
N GLN A 46 139.10 -37.18 7.44
CA GLN A 46 138.10 -37.95 6.70
C GLN A 46 137.10 -38.67 7.61
N SER A 47 137.57 -39.27 8.71
CA SER A 47 136.66 -39.90 9.68
C SER A 47 135.80 -38.87 10.41
N ALA A 48 136.37 -37.70 10.76
CA ALA A 48 135.61 -36.61 11.36
C ALA A 48 134.51 -36.08 10.42
N GLN A 49 134.78 -35.95 9.12
CA GLN A 49 133.76 -35.53 8.16
C GLN A 49 132.60 -36.54 8.03
N LEU A 50 132.88 -37.84 7.97
CA LEU A 50 131.85 -38.88 7.90
C LEU A 50 130.96 -38.92 9.15
N ASP A 51 131.54 -38.74 10.33
CA ASP A 51 130.77 -38.69 11.58
C ASP A 51 129.94 -37.40 11.69
N THR A 52 130.46 -36.27 11.18
CA THR A 52 129.69 -35.01 11.13
C THR A 52 128.47 -35.16 10.19
N GLU A 53 128.63 -35.82 9.04
CA GLU A 53 127.52 -36.08 8.11
C GLU A 53 126.45 -37.00 8.72
N ARG A 54 126.87 -38.05 9.45
CA ARG A 54 125.96 -38.93 10.18
C ARG A 54 125.18 -38.18 11.25
N GLN A 55 125.86 -37.34 12.04
CA GLN A 55 125.21 -36.50 13.06
C GLN A 55 124.20 -35.53 12.44
N LEU A 56 124.52 -34.93 11.28
CA LEU A 56 123.61 -34.04 10.55
C LEU A 56 122.36 -34.76 10.05
N ARG A 57 122.51 -35.96 9.48
CA ARG A 57 121.35 -36.77 9.05
C ARG A 57 120.47 -37.17 10.23
N GLN A 58 121.09 -37.56 11.34
CA GLN A 58 120.37 -37.94 12.56
C GLN A 58 119.65 -36.74 13.20
N GLN A 59 120.26 -35.55 13.17
CA GLN A 59 119.60 -34.29 13.57
C GLN A 59 118.46 -33.92 12.63
N LEU A 60 118.61 -34.09 11.31
CA LEU A 60 117.55 -33.83 10.34
C LEU A 60 116.35 -34.78 10.52
N GLU A 61 116.59 -36.07 10.77
CA GLU A 61 115.53 -37.03 11.07
C GLU A 61 114.81 -36.69 12.39
N ASN A 62 115.56 -36.40 13.45
CA ASN A 62 114.99 -36.01 14.74
C ASN A 62 114.20 -34.69 14.64
N THR A 63 114.70 -33.72 13.87
CA THR A 63 114.03 -32.44 13.63
C THR A 63 112.77 -32.63 12.78
N SER A 64 112.79 -33.54 11.80
CA SER A 64 111.62 -33.86 10.99
C SER A 64 110.52 -34.53 11.81
N LEU A 65 110.90 -35.46 12.70
CA LEU A 65 109.96 -36.12 13.62
C LEU A 65 109.37 -35.12 14.62
N ALA A 66 110.21 -34.26 15.23
CA ALA A 66 109.77 -33.21 16.12
C ALA A 66 108.84 -32.21 15.41
N SER A 67 109.19 -31.78 14.20
CA SER A 67 108.36 -30.88 13.39
C SER A 67 107.00 -31.49 13.02
N ARG A 68 106.95 -32.79 12.71
CA ARG A 68 105.67 -33.50 12.48
C ARG A 68 104.83 -33.60 13.75
N GLN A 69 105.46 -33.82 14.90
CA GLN A 69 104.76 -33.84 16.18
C GLN A 69 104.21 -32.46 16.56
N GLU A 70 104.99 -31.40 16.37
CA GLU A 70 104.57 -30.01 16.60
C GLU A 70 103.44 -29.59 15.66
N LEU A 71 103.52 -29.94 14.37
CA LEU A 71 102.43 -29.69 13.41
C LEU A 71 101.17 -30.49 13.76
N GLY A 72 101.30 -31.74 14.18
CA GLY A 72 100.18 -32.55 14.66
C GLY A 72 99.53 -31.95 15.91
N ALA A 73 100.33 -31.49 16.87
CA ALA A 73 99.86 -30.81 18.07
C ALA A 73 99.17 -29.48 17.74
N ASN A 74 99.76 -28.66 16.87
CA ASN A 74 99.18 -27.39 16.43
C ASN A 74 97.87 -27.59 15.65
N PHE A 75 97.79 -28.61 14.79
CA PHE A 75 96.56 -28.95 14.09
C PHE A 75 95.47 -29.44 15.05
N SER A 76 95.84 -30.24 16.06
CA SER A 76 94.89 -30.67 17.10
C SER A 76 94.36 -29.49 17.92
N LEU A 77 95.22 -28.55 18.31
CA LEU A 77 94.81 -27.33 19.02
C LEU A 77 93.91 -26.46 18.16
N PHE A 78 94.21 -26.33 16.86
CA PHE A 78 93.36 -25.61 15.92
C PHE A 78 92.00 -26.29 15.74
N GLN A 79 91.96 -27.60 15.56
CA GLN A 79 90.71 -28.37 15.49
C GLN A 79 89.87 -28.19 16.76
N GLN A 80 90.51 -28.22 17.94
CA GLN A 80 89.84 -27.99 19.21
C GLN A 80 89.35 -26.54 19.35
N GLY A 81 90.11 -25.56 18.85
CA GLY A 81 89.70 -24.16 18.75
C GLY A 81 88.47 -23.97 17.86
N LEU A 82 88.44 -24.59 16.67
CA LEU A 82 87.26 -24.57 15.80
C LEU A 82 86.05 -25.27 16.42
N ALA A 83 86.25 -26.43 17.06
CA ALA A 83 85.17 -27.16 17.70
C ALA A 83 84.55 -26.35 18.85
N THR A 84 85.38 -25.70 19.67
CA THR A 84 84.91 -24.82 20.74
C THR A 84 84.22 -23.57 20.19
N GLN A 85 84.75 -22.98 19.11
CA GLN A 85 84.12 -21.81 18.47
C GLN A 85 82.76 -22.16 17.85
N ILE A 86 82.63 -23.31 17.17
CA ILE A 86 81.34 -23.79 16.63
C ILE A 86 80.36 -24.08 17.77
N SER A 87 80.82 -24.71 18.85
CA SER A 87 79.99 -24.98 20.02
C SER A 87 79.50 -23.69 20.68
N GLN A 88 80.37 -22.68 20.82
CA GLN A 88 79.99 -21.37 21.37
C GLN A 88 79.02 -20.63 20.44
N LEU A 89 79.22 -20.70 19.13
CA LEU A 89 78.29 -20.12 18.17
C LEU A 89 76.91 -20.79 18.25
N ALA A 90 76.88 -22.13 18.38
CA ALA A 90 75.64 -22.88 18.55
C ALA A 90 74.95 -22.54 19.87
N THR A 91 75.67 -22.37 20.98
CA THR A 91 75.06 -21.98 22.26
C THR A 91 74.51 -20.56 22.23
N VAL A 92 75.24 -19.61 21.65
CA VAL A 92 74.77 -18.22 21.48
C VAL A 92 73.55 -18.16 20.55
N GLN A 93 73.57 -18.90 19.44
CA GLN A 93 72.43 -18.95 18.52
C GLN A 93 71.19 -19.56 19.20
N ASN A 94 71.34 -20.65 19.97
CA ASN A 94 70.23 -21.23 20.73
C ASN A 94 69.70 -20.27 21.80
N ALA A 95 70.58 -19.58 22.53
CA ALA A 95 70.18 -18.58 23.51
C ALA A 95 69.43 -17.40 22.88
N GLN A 96 69.86 -16.94 21.69
CA GLN A 96 69.15 -15.92 20.92
C GLN A 96 67.78 -16.42 20.46
N LEU A 97 67.67 -17.65 19.93
CA LEU A 97 66.40 -18.25 19.53
C LEU A 97 65.43 -18.40 20.71
N GLU A 98 65.94 -18.78 21.88
CA GLU A 98 65.12 -18.85 23.10
C GLU A 98 64.65 -17.46 23.56
N GLN A 99 65.52 -16.46 23.48
CA GLN A 99 65.17 -15.06 23.77
C GLN A 99 64.10 -14.54 22.79
N PHE A 100 64.24 -14.83 21.49
CA PHE A 100 63.23 -14.52 20.48
C PHE A 100 61.90 -15.23 20.78
N GLY A 101 61.94 -16.52 21.15
CA GLY A 101 60.75 -17.28 21.54
C GLY A 101 60.04 -16.66 22.74
N ARG A 102 60.79 -16.23 23.76
CA ARG A 102 60.23 -15.55 24.93
C ARG A 102 59.65 -14.18 24.58
N GLN A 103 60.32 -13.39 23.73
CA GLN A 103 59.80 -12.11 23.26
C GLN A 103 58.52 -12.27 22.42
N LEU A 104 58.45 -13.28 21.56
CA LEU A 104 57.23 -13.59 20.81
C LEU A 104 56.09 -14.04 21.75
N ALA A 105 56.39 -14.84 22.77
CA ALA A 105 55.40 -15.26 23.75
C ALA A 105 54.84 -14.06 24.57
N THR A 106 55.70 -13.15 25.02
CA THR A 106 55.24 -11.95 25.75
C THR A 106 54.45 -11.00 24.87
N LEU A 107 54.86 -10.81 23.61
CA LEU A 107 54.08 -10.03 22.63
C LEU A 107 52.73 -10.67 22.33
N ALA A 108 52.68 -12.00 22.14
CA ALA A 108 51.42 -12.72 21.92
C ALA A 108 50.49 -12.59 23.13
N GLN A 109 51.02 -12.68 24.34
CA GLN A 109 50.26 -12.51 25.57
C GLN A 109 49.73 -11.07 25.73
N ALA A 110 50.58 -10.07 25.50
CA ALA A 110 50.19 -8.66 25.57
C ALA A 110 49.10 -8.34 24.54
N ASN A 111 49.22 -8.86 23.31
CA ASN A 111 48.23 -8.68 22.27
C ASN A 111 46.90 -9.38 22.62
N ALA A 112 46.95 -10.61 23.15
CA ALA A 112 45.74 -11.30 23.62
C ALA A 112 45.01 -10.53 24.73
N GLN A 113 45.76 -9.95 25.68
CA GLN A 113 45.20 -9.10 26.73
C GLN A 113 44.59 -7.81 26.15
N GLN A 114 45.27 -7.15 25.21
CA GLN A 114 44.76 -5.95 24.54
C GLN A 114 43.49 -6.23 23.73
N LEU A 115 43.42 -7.36 23.03
CA LEU A 115 42.22 -7.78 22.31
C LEU A 115 41.05 -8.08 23.26
N THR A 116 41.33 -8.65 24.43
CA THR A 116 40.30 -8.92 25.44
C THR A 116 39.75 -7.61 26.02
N SER A 117 40.62 -6.66 26.39
CA SER A 117 40.18 -5.36 26.90
C SER A 117 39.48 -4.51 25.84
N MET A 118 39.89 -4.60 24.57
CA MET A 118 39.16 -4.00 23.44
C MET A 118 37.77 -4.64 23.27
N ARG A 119 37.65 -5.96 23.38
CA ARG A 119 36.35 -6.64 23.31
C ARG A 119 35.45 -6.21 24.47
N ASP A 120 35.97 -6.15 25.68
CA ASP A 120 35.20 -5.78 26.87
C ASP A 120 34.74 -4.32 26.80
N SER A 121 35.62 -3.40 26.40
CA SER A 121 35.26 -1.99 26.20
C SER A 121 34.24 -1.82 25.07
N SER A 122 34.35 -2.59 23.99
CA SER A 122 33.35 -2.60 22.91
C SER A 122 31.98 -3.10 23.37
N VAL A 123 31.92 -4.16 24.19
CA VAL A 123 30.67 -4.67 24.77
C VAL A 123 30.04 -3.66 25.71
N LEU A 124 30.84 -3.01 26.57
CA LEU A 124 30.36 -1.96 27.47
C LEU A 124 29.84 -0.75 26.70
N GLN A 125 30.54 -0.31 25.66
CA GLN A 125 30.10 0.79 24.80
C GLN A 125 28.82 0.44 24.05
N ALA A 126 28.71 -0.78 23.51
CA ALA A 126 27.49 -1.25 22.86
C ALA A 126 26.29 -1.30 23.81
N LYS A 127 26.51 -1.70 25.06
CA LYS A 127 25.47 -1.69 26.10
C LYS A 127 25.04 -0.26 26.44
N ALA A 128 25.99 0.63 26.69
CA ALA A 128 25.71 2.04 26.97
C ALA A 128 24.95 2.72 25.82
N ALA A 129 25.35 2.46 24.56
CA ALA A 129 24.66 2.97 23.38
C ALA A 129 23.21 2.44 23.27
N ARG A 130 22.98 1.16 23.59
CA ARG A 130 21.62 0.59 23.63
C ARG A 130 20.77 1.22 24.72
N ASP A 131 21.34 1.44 25.90
CA ASP A 131 20.62 2.05 27.02
C ASP A 131 20.26 3.53 26.71
N GLU A 132 21.18 4.28 26.10
CA GLU A 132 20.94 5.66 25.65
C GLU A 132 19.89 5.71 24.51
N GLN A 133 19.95 4.77 23.56
CA GLN A 133 18.94 4.63 22.52
C GLN A 133 17.56 4.27 23.10
N ALA A 134 17.50 3.37 24.09
CA ALA A 134 16.26 3.02 24.75
C ALA A 134 15.66 4.22 25.51
N GLN A 135 16.49 5.00 26.19
CA GLN A 135 16.06 6.23 26.87
C GLN A 135 15.57 7.30 25.87
N SER A 136 16.26 7.49 24.75
CA SER A 136 15.83 8.47 23.74
C SER A 136 14.51 8.05 23.07
N LEU A 137 14.32 6.75 22.78
CA LEU A 137 13.05 6.21 22.30
C LEU A 137 11.92 6.39 23.33
N SER A 138 12.18 6.17 24.62
CA SER A 138 11.19 6.42 25.68
C SER A 138 10.78 7.89 25.72
N ARG A 139 11.75 8.82 25.72
CA ARG A 139 11.47 10.26 25.70
C ARG A 139 10.71 10.68 24.44
N PHE A 140 11.03 10.08 23.30
CA PHE A 140 10.30 10.30 22.06
C PHE A 140 8.85 9.80 22.18
N ALA A 141 8.64 8.60 22.69
CA ALA A 141 7.30 8.05 22.92
C ALA A 141 6.47 8.94 23.87
N ASP A 142 7.09 9.43 24.95
CA ASP A 142 6.45 10.35 25.89
C ASP A 142 6.11 11.69 25.22
N SER A 143 7.04 12.26 24.44
CA SER A 143 6.82 13.49 23.68
C SER A 143 5.70 13.35 22.65
N VAL A 144 5.64 12.21 21.95
CA VAL A 144 4.56 11.91 20.99
C VAL A 144 3.23 11.80 21.71
N ASN A 145 3.17 11.05 22.82
CA ASN A 145 1.94 10.92 23.62
C ASN A 145 1.45 12.27 24.14
N GLN A 146 2.33 13.10 24.70
CA GLN A 146 1.99 14.45 25.17
C GLN A 146 1.48 15.32 24.02
N THR A 147 2.14 15.29 22.87
CA THR A 147 1.71 16.05 21.68
C THR A 147 0.36 15.58 21.16
N LEU A 148 0.12 14.27 21.12
CA LEU A 148 -1.15 13.68 20.71
C LEU A 148 -2.27 14.08 21.68
N GLN A 149 -2.00 14.02 22.98
CA GLN A 149 -2.95 14.43 24.02
C GLN A 149 -3.29 15.92 23.92
N ALA A 150 -2.30 16.80 23.75
CA ALA A 150 -2.52 18.22 23.55
C ALA A 150 -3.31 18.51 22.26
N THR A 151 -3.02 17.78 21.18
CA THR A 151 -3.74 17.93 19.90
C THR A 151 -5.20 17.48 20.03
N LEU A 152 -5.46 16.34 20.68
CA LEU A 152 -6.82 15.86 20.92
C LEU A 152 -7.61 16.81 21.82
N GLN A 153 -6.97 17.39 22.83
CA GLN A 153 -7.61 18.38 23.69
C GLN A 153 -7.97 19.66 22.92
N ASN A 154 -7.03 20.20 22.14
CA ASN A 154 -7.28 21.35 21.27
C ASN A 154 -8.41 21.09 20.26
N LEU A 155 -8.45 19.90 19.65
CA LEU A 155 -9.52 19.51 18.72
C LEU A 155 -10.87 19.40 19.43
N THR A 156 -10.89 18.86 20.65
CA THR A 156 -12.10 18.73 21.47
C THR A 156 -12.64 20.11 21.84
N ASP A 157 -11.78 21.02 22.27
CA ASP A 157 -12.16 22.39 22.63
C ASP A 157 -12.65 23.18 21.41
N ALA A 158 -11.95 23.08 20.27
CA ALA A 158 -12.37 23.70 19.02
C ALA A 158 -13.73 23.15 18.52
N ASN A 159 -13.95 21.84 18.64
CA ASN A 159 -15.24 21.23 18.31
C ASN A 159 -16.35 21.70 19.24
N ASN A 160 -16.10 21.77 20.55
CA ASN A 160 -17.07 22.26 21.52
C ASN A 160 -17.47 23.71 21.24
N GLN A 161 -16.51 24.58 20.90
CA GLN A 161 -16.78 25.95 20.48
C GLN A 161 -17.63 26.01 19.21
N ARG A 162 -17.28 25.24 18.18
CA ARG A 162 -18.08 25.15 16.95
C ARG A 162 -19.49 24.64 17.21
N PHE A 163 -19.66 23.64 18.07
CA PHE A 163 -21.00 23.14 18.43
C PHE A 163 -21.82 24.20 19.18
N ALA A 164 -21.19 24.99 20.05
CA ALA A 164 -21.86 26.11 20.71
C ALA A 164 -22.31 27.18 19.69
N GLU A 165 -21.46 27.53 18.74
CA GLU A 165 -21.78 28.50 17.68
C GLU A 165 -22.91 28.00 16.76
N VAL A 166 -22.86 26.73 16.37
CA VAL A 166 -23.93 26.08 15.58
C VAL A 166 -25.23 26.09 16.36
N ARG A 167 -25.23 25.73 17.66
CA ARG A 167 -26.43 25.77 18.51
C ARG A 167 -27.01 27.17 18.58
N GLN A 168 -26.18 28.18 18.81
CA GLN A 168 -26.63 29.58 18.87
C GLN A 168 -27.22 30.04 17.54
N THR A 169 -26.60 29.67 16.41
CA THR A 169 -27.12 29.99 15.07
C THR A 169 -28.47 29.32 14.82
N LEU A 170 -28.60 28.05 15.21
CA LEU A 170 -29.85 27.29 15.10
C LEU A 170 -30.96 27.89 15.96
N GLU A 171 -30.65 28.27 17.20
CA GLU A 171 -31.61 28.91 18.10
C GLU A 171 -32.10 30.25 17.54
N THR A 172 -31.21 31.07 17.00
CA THR A 172 -31.57 32.32 16.31
C THR A 172 -32.47 32.05 15.10
N ARG A 173 -32.08 31.11 14.22
CA ARG A 173 -32.91 30.76 13.03
C ARG A 173 -34.27 30.20 13.40
N LEU A 174 -34.36 29.39 14.46
CA LEU A 174 -35.64 28.88 14.95
C LEU A 174 -36.52 30.00 15.50
N ARG A 175 -35.95 30.95 16.27
CA ARG A 175 -36.69 32.15 16.71
C ARG A 175 -37.18 32.98 15.53
N ASP A 176 -36.33 33.20 14.53
CA ASP A 176 -36.70 33.94 13.33
C ASP A 176 -37.85 33.26 12.58
N LEU A 177 -37.78 31.94 12.39
CA LEU A 177 -38.85 31.16 11.77
C LEU A 177 -40.14 31.15 12.59
N GLN A 178 -40.06 31.10 13.92
CA GLN A 178 -41.23 31.21 14.79
C GLN A 178 -41.89 32.58 14.66
N ASN A 179 -41.09 33.64 14.66
CA ASN A 179 -41.57 35.02 14.49
C ASN A 179 -42.17 35.24 13.10
N GLU A 180 -41.51 34.76 12.04
CA GLU A 180 -41.99 34.87 10.65
C GLU A 180 -43.29 34.07 10.45
N ASN A 181 -43.39 32.86 11.01
CA ASN A 181 -44.64 32.10 11.00
C ASN A 181 -45.74 32.83 11.77
N GLY A 182 -45.44 33.41 12.93
CA GLY A 182 -46.39 34.22 13.69
C GLY A 182 -46.94 35.39 12.86
N LEU A 183 -46.06 36.11 12.16
CA LEU A 183 -46.43 37.20 11.26
C LEU A 183 -47.29 36.72 10.08
N ARG A 184 -46.90 35.63 9.41
CA ARG A 184 -47.70 35.06 8.31
C ARG A 184 -49.06 34.54 8.76
N LEU A 185 -49.13 33.91 9.93
CA LEU A 185 -50.40 33.45 10.50
C LEU A 185 -51.32 34.64 10.79
N GLU A 186 -50.77 35.75 11.30
CA GLU A 186 -51.52 36.98 11.54
C GLU A 186 -51.98 37.65 10.23
N GLU A 187 -51.14 37.65 9.20
CA GLU A 187 -51.50 38.13 7.86
C GLU A 187 -52.59 37.27 7.21
N MET A 188 -52.51 35.94 7.35
CA MET A 188 -53.57 35.04 6.94
C MET A 188 -54.85 35.28 7.73
N ARG A 189 -54.77 35.49 9.05
CA ARG A 189 -55.93 35.84 9.89
C ARG A 189 -56.60 37.11 9.39
N LYS A 190 -55.84 38.18 9.16
CA LYS A 190 -56.36 39.43 8.57
C LYS A 190 -57.01 39.20 7.22
N THR A 191 -56.34 38.50 6.32
CA THR A 191 -56.86 38.25 4.96
C THR A 191 -58.14 37.40 5.00
N VAL A 192 -58.18 36.40 5.87
CA VAL A 192 -59.35 35.53 6.07
C VAL A 192 -60.49 36.33 6.70
N ASP A 193 -60.21 37.14 7.72
CA ASP A 193 -61.21 38.01 8.34
C ASP A 193 -61.75 39.03 7.34
N GLU A 194 -60.90 39.69 6.56
CA GLU A 194 -61.32 40.62 5.49
C GLU A 194 -62.17 39.92 4.44
N LYS A 195 -61.76 38.73 3.96
CA LYS A 195 -62.54 37.97 2.98
C LYS A 195 -63.85 37.47 3.57
N LEU A 196 -63.85 36.99 4.81
CA LEU A 196 -65.06 36.55 5.51
C LEU A 196 -66.00 37.72 5.75
N HIS A 197 -65.55 38.86 6.26
CA HIS A 197 -66.39 40.05 6.42
C HIS A 197 -66.94 40.53 5.08
N ALA A 198 -66.11 40.64 4.05
CA ALA A 198 -66.56 41.07 2.73
C ALA A 198 -67.58 40.10 2.11
N THR A 199 -67.33 38.79 2.19
CA THR A 199 -68.28 37.80 1.64
C THR A 199 -69.52 37.62 2.51
N LEU A 200 -69.40 37.70 3.84
CA LEU A 200 -70.57 37.68 4.73
C LEU A 200 -71.42 38.92 4.54
N GLU A 201 -70.86 40.14 4.56
CA GLU A 201 -71.65 41.36 4.33
C GLU A 201 -72.31 41.35 2.96
N GLN A 202 -71.61 40.91 1.92
CA GLN A 202 -72.18 40.86 0.58
C GLN A 202 -73.29 39.80 0.47
N ARG A 203 -73.07 38.56 0.95
CA ARG A 203 -74.09 37.51 0.91
C ARG A 203 -75.23 37.73 1.89
N LEU A 204 -74.95 38.19 3.11
CA LEU A 204 -75.99 38.54 4.07
C LEU A 204 -76.75 39.76 3.59
N GLY A 205 -76.09 40.76 3.02
CA GLY A 205 -76.73 41.91 2.41
C GLY A 205 -77.66 41.51 1.26
N GLU A 206 -77.20 40.65 0.34
CA GLU A 206 -78.05 40.08 -0.71
C GLU A 206 -79.17 39.20 -0.15
N SER A 207 -78.87 38.34 0.83
CA SER A 207 -79.87 37.45 1.43
C SER A 207 -80.92 38.24 2.21
N PHE A 208 -80.54 39.26 2.98
CA PHE A 208 -81.45 40.17 3.67
C PHE A 208 -82.22 41.04 2.70
N LYS A 209 -81.60 41.53 1.62
CA LYS A 209 -82.31 42.26 0.56
C LYS A 209 -83.33 41.37 -0.14
N GLN A 210 -82.98 40.13 -0.44
CA GLN A 210 -83.87 39.16 -1.06
C GLN A 210 -84.98 38.71 -0.09
N VAL A 211 -84.68 38.59 1.21
CA VAL A 211 -85.68 38.31 2.26
C VAL A 211 -86.60 39.52 2.46
N SER A 212 -86.08 40.74 2.46
CA SER A 212 -86.88 41.98 2.51
C SER A 212 -87.72 42.16 1.26
N GLU A 213 -87.20 41.91 0.06
CA GLU A 213 -87.99 41.89 -1.19
C GLU A 213 -89.07 40.81 -1.16
N ARG A 214 -88.79 39.64 -0.57
CA ARG A 214 -89.80 38.60 -0.35
C ARG A 214 -90.82 39.01 0.70
N LEU A 215 -90.44 39.71 1.77
CA LEU A 215 -91.37 40.28 2.77
C LEU A 215 -92.24 41.38 2.17
N GLU A 216 -91.67 42.25 1.33
CA GLU A 216 -92.37 43.27 0.56
C GLU A 216 -93.36 42.63 -0.42
N LYS A 217 -92.93 41.61 -1.17
CA LYS A 217 -93.80 40.81 -2.05
C LYS A 217 -94.83 40.00 -1.28
N VAL A 218 -94.57 39.58 -0.05
CA VAL A 218 -95.55 38.94 0.84
C VAL A 218 -96.54 39.97 1.36
N HIS A 219 -96.12 41.20 1.65
CA HIS A 219 -97.01 42.30 1.99
C HIS A 219 -97.88 42.74 0.80
N GLN A 220 -97.32 42.79 -0.41
CA GLN A 220 -98.09 42.97 -1.65
C GLN A 220 -99.02 41.76 -1.91
N GLY A 221 -98.54 40.54 -1.69
CA GLY A 221 -99.28 39.29 -1.84
C GLY A 221 -100.40 39.10 -0.80
N LEU A 222 -100.27 39.67 0.39
CA LEU A 222 -101.35 39.79 1.38
C LEU A 222 -102.43 40.80 0.91
N GLY A 223 -102.05 41.78 0.09
CA GLY A 223 -103.00 42.63 -0.64
C GLY A 223 -103.71 41.90 -1.79
N GLU A 224 -103.04 40.94 -2.43
CA GLU A 224 -103.61 40.08 -3.50
C GLU A 224 -104.36 38.83 -2.98
N MET A 225 -104.28 38.53 -1.67
CA MET A 225 -104.99 37.41 -1.04
C MET A 225 -106.52 37.51 -1.14
N GLN A 226 -107.09 38.65 -1.52
CA GLN A 226 -108.51 38.78 -1.83
C GLN A 226 -108.87 38.26 -3.25
N GLN A 227 -107.90 37.88 -4.09
CA GLN A 227 -108.14 37.41 -5.47
C GLN A 227 -107.47 36.09 -5.90
N LEU A 228 -106.53 35.52 -5.14
CA LEU A 228 -105.74 34.34 -5.58
C LEU A 228 -106.15 32.97 -5.00
N ALA A 229 -107.44 32.73 -4.79
CA ALA A 229 -107.95 31.39 -4.44
C ALA A 229 -108.16 30.46 -5.66
N VAL A 230 -107.81 30.89 -6.88
CA VAL A 230 -108.13 30.16 -8.13
C VAL A 230 -106.91 29.51 -8.80
N GLY A 231 -105.67 29.89 -8.44
CA GLY A 231 -104.48 29.55 -9.24
C GLY A 231 -103.64 28.33 -8.81
N VAL A 232 -103.93 27.67 -7.67
CA VAL A 232 -103.05 26.61 -7.11
C VAL A 232 -103.75 25.25 -7.00
N GLY A 233 -104.66 24.97 -7.94
CA GLY A 233 -105.20 23.62 -8.17
C GLY A 233 -104.50 22.86 -9.31
N ASP A 234 -103.91 23.57 -10.28
CA ASP A 234 -103.52 22.96 -11.55
C ASP A 234 -102.20 22.18 -11.49
N LEU A 235 -101.22 22.57 -10.66
CA LEU A 235 -99.95 21.83 -10.60
C LEU A 235 -100.10 20.42 -10.00
N LYS A 236 -101.03 20.24 -9.03
CA LYS A 236 -101.31 18.93 -8.44
C LYS A 236 -102.17 18.04 -9.36
N ARG A 237 -102.91 18.63 -10.29
CA ARG A 237 -103.79 17.91 -11.25
C ARG A 237 -103.04 17.41 -12.49
N VAL A 238 -101.92 18.04 -12.84
CA VAL A 238 -101.05 17.62 -13.96
C VAL A 238 -100.33 16.28 -13.68
N LEU A 239 -100.12 15.91 -12.41
CA LEU A 239 -99.46 14.65 -12.03
C LEU A 239 -100.43 13.46 -11.84
N THR A 240 -101.74 13.71 -11.74
CA THR A 240 -102.76 12.65 -11.59
C THR A 240 -103.50 12.30 -12.87
N ASN A 241 -103.41 13.14 -13.92
CA ASN A 241 -104.06 12.89 -15.20
C ASN A 241 -103.20 12.00 -16.10
N VAL A 242 -103.73 10.84 -16.48
CA VAL A 242 -103.05 9.83 -17.33
C VAL A 242 -102.59 10.42 -18.67
N LYS A 243 -103.37 11.35 -19.27
CA LYS A 243 -102.97 12.02 -20.52
C LYS A 243 -101.80 12.99 -20.33
N SER A 244 -101.81 13.76 -19.26
CA SER A 244 -100.73 14.71 -18.95
C SER A 244 -99.43 13.97 -18.63
N ARG A 245 -99.50 12.81 -17.97
CA ARG A 245 -98.34 11.94 -17.76
C ARG A 245 -97.76 11.39 -19.07
N GLY A 246 -98.61 11.02 -20.03
CA GLY A 246 -98.18 10.59 -21.37
C GLY A 246 -97.36 11.69 -22.05
N THR A 247 -97.93 12.89 -22.16
CA THR A 247 -97.26 14.04 -22.80
C THR A 247 -95.93 14.41 -22.13
N TRP A 248 -95.83 14.31 -20.80
CA TRP A 248 -94.56 14.56 -20.10
C TRP A 248 -93.52 13.48 -20.38
N GLY A 249 -93.94 12.22 -20.53
CA GLY A 249 -93.06 11.12 -20.92
C GLY A 249 -92.52 11.29 -22.35
N GLU A 250 -93.36 11.75 -23.27
CA GLU A 250 -93.00 12.03 -24.67
C GLU A 250 -92.01 13.20 -24.78
N VAL A 251 -92.22 14.27 -24.01
CA VAL A 251 -91.28 15.40 -23.93
C VAL A 251 -89.94 14.95 -23.34
N GLN A 252 -89.95 14.14 -22.28
CA GLN A 252 -88.71 13.61 -21.70
C GLN A 252 -87.98 12.68 -22.67
N LEU A 253 -88.72 11.87 -23.44
CA LEU A 253 -88.14 11.03 -24.48
C LEU A 253 -87.52 11.88 -25.59
N ALA A 254 -88.19 12.95 -26.04
CA ALA A 254 -87.64 13.87 -27.03
C ALA A 254 -86.31 14.48 -26.58
N ILE A 255 -86.25 14.96 -25.33
CA ILE A 255 -85.03 15.53 -24.75
C ILE A 255 -83.90 14.48 -24.68
N LEU A 256 -84.21 13.25 -24.28
CA LEU A 256 -83.21 12.18 -24.20
C LEU A 256 -82.71 11.78 -25.60
N LEU A 257 -83.60 11.69 -26.60
CA LEU A 257 -83.22 11.38 -27.97
C LEU A 257 -82.37 12.51 -28.58
N GLU A 258 -82.70 13.78 -28.34
CA GLU A 258 -81.89 14.93 -28.78
C GLU A 258 -80.49 14.97 -28.15
N GLN A 259 -80.35 14.52 -26.90
CA GLN A 259 -79.06 14.48 -26.22
C GLN A 259 -78.17 13.32 -26.68
N VAL A 260 -78.77 12.19 -27.08
CA VAL A 260 -78.03 10.95 -27.35
C VAL A 260 -77.83 10.70 -28.85
N LEU A 261 -78.77 11.12 -29.70
CA LEU A 261 -78.77 10.87 -31.15
C LEU A 261 -78.77 12.18 -31.93
N THR A 262 -78.20 12.17 -33.13
CA THR A 262 -78.31 13.33 -34.02
C THR A 262 -79.70 13.40 -34.66
N PRO A 263 -80.20 14.58 -35.05
CA PRO A 263 -81.54 14.75 -35.65
C PRO A 263 -81.79 13.92 -36.93
N GLU A 264 -80.74 13.41 -37.58
CA GLU A 264 -80.83 12.57 -38.77
C GLU A 264 -81.02 11.07 -38.45
N GLN A 265 -80.74 10.66 -37.22
CA GLN A 265 -80.76 9.26 -36.77
C GLN A 265 -82.12 8.83 -36.20
N TYR A 266 -82.99 9.76 -35.86
CA TYR A 266 -84.36 9.49 -35.42
C TYR A 266 -85.34 10.38 -36.20
N GLY A 267 -86.60 9.95 -36.28
CA GLY A 267 -87.68 10.72 -36.90
C GLY A 267 -88.83 10.92 -35.91
N VAL A 268 -89.55 12.03 -36.07
CA VAL A 268 -90.72 12.37 -35.27
C VAL A 268 -91.99 12.14 -36.09
N ASN A 269 -93.02 11.51 -35.52
CA ASN A 269 -94.29 11.18 -36.15
C ASN A 269 -94.15 10.36 -37.45
N VAL A 270 -93.38 9.27 -37.39
CA VAL A 270 -93.06 8.41 -38.54
C VAL A 270 -94.05 7.26 -38.64
N GLU A 271 -94.43 6.91 -39.87
CA GLU A 271 -95.17 5.67 -40.15
C GLU A 271 -94.15 4.54 -40.34
N THR A 272 -94.11 3.57 -39.42
CA THR A 272 -93.09 2.51 -39.43
C THR A 272 -93.36 1.44 -40.49
N VAL A 273 -94.64 1.17 -40.78
CA VAL A 273 -95.08 0.22 -41.81
C VAL A 273 -95.79 0.97 -42.93
N PRO A 274 -95.28 0.97 -44.17
CA PRO A 274 -95.89 1.71 -45.27
C PRO A 274 -97.35 1.29 -45.52
N ASN A 275 -98.25 2.26 -45.69
CA ASN A 275 -99.69 2.08 -45.92
C ASN A 275 -100.48 1.46 -44.75
N SER A 276 -99.93 1.45 -43.53
CA SER A 276 -100.64 0.98 -42.34
C SER A 276 -101.47 2.09 -41.67
N GLY A 277 -101.11 3.36 -41.90
CA GLY A 277 -101.67 4.51 -41.19
C GLY A 277 -101.28 4.58 -39.71
N ALA A 278 -100.50 3.62 -39.20
CA ALA A 278 -100.04 3.56 -37.82
C ALA A 278 -98.78 4.43 -37.66
N ARG A 279 -98.96 5.63 -37.11
CA ARG A 279 -97.87 6.58 -36.86
C ARG A 279 -97.40 6.46 -35.41
N VAL A 280 -96.09 6.39 -35.22
CA VAL A 280 -95.45 6.45 -33.91
C VAL A 280 -94.79 7.81 -33.72
N GLU A 281 -94.77 8.29 -32.48
CA GLU A 281 -94.27 9.63 -32.18
C GLU A 281 -92.76 9.76 -32.39
N PHE A 282 -92.00 8.71 -32.10
CA PHE A 282 -90.56 8.66 -32.36
C PHE A 282 -90.15 7.30 -32.95
N ALA A 283 -89.27 7.32 -33.95
CA ALA A 283 -88.68 6.10 -34.50
C ALA A 283 -87.20 6.30 -34.85
N VAL A 284 -86.35 5.34 -34.53
CA VAL A 284 -84.92 5.38 -34.86
C VAL A 284 -84.67 4.71 -36.20
N LYS A 285 -83.83 5.34 -37.02
CA LYS A 285 -83.46 4.90 -38.36
C LYS A 285 -82.33 3.87 -38.26
N LEU A 286 -82.60 2.61 -38.61
CA LEU A 286 -81.60 1.55 -38.69
C LEU A 286 -81.21 1.24 -40.14
N PRO A 287 -79.94 0.90 -40.42
CA PRO A 287 -79.50 0.52 -41.76
C PRO A 287 -80.12 -0.84 -42.17
N GLY A 288 -80.92 -0.85 -43.23
CA GLY A 288 -81.51 -2.05 -43.82
C GLY A 288 -80.66 -2.67 -44.93
N LYS A 289 -81.03 -3.88 -45.38
CA LYS A 289 -80.23 -4.68 -46.33
C LYS A 289 -80.20 -4.16 -47.78
N ASP A 290 -81.12 -3.29 -48.19
CA ASP A 290 -81.26 -2.79 -49.58
C ASP A 290 -81.43 -1.26 -49.66
N ASP A 291 -80.62 -0.51 -48.89
CA ASP A 291 -80.64 0.97 -48.82
C ASP A 291 -81.99 1.61 -48.39
N LYS A 292 -82.97 0.76 -48.05
CA LYS A 292 -84.23 1.14 -47.42
C LYS A 292 -84.04 1.17 -45.91
N PRO A 293 -84.24 2.33 -45.25
CA PRO A 293 -84.13 2.41 -43.79
C PRO A 293 -85.22 1.56 -43.13
N VAL A 294 -84.84 0.82 -42.10
CA VAL A 294 -85.79 0.12 -41.22
C VAL A 294 -86.06 1.03 -40.03
N TRP A 295 -87.33 1.33 -39.79
CA TRP A 295 -87.75 2.15 -38.65
C TRP A 295 -87.97 1.28 -37.43
N LEU A 296 -87.28 1.58 -36.34
CA LEU A 296 -87.53 1.00 -35.03
C LEU A 296 -88.43 1.96 -34.23
N PRO A 297 -89.72 1.65 -34.00
CA PRO A 297 -90.58 2.51 -33.20
C PRO A 297 -90.10 2.56 -31.74
N ILE A 298 -90.14 3.76 -31.15
CA ILE A 298 -89.90 3.97 -29.71
C ILE A 298 -91.16 4.61 -29.11
N ASP A 299 -91.69 3.98 -28.07
CA ASP A 299 -92.82 4.49 -27.31
C ASP A 299 -92.38 4.77 -25.86
N ALA A 300 -92.84 5.89 -25.29
CA ALA A 300 -92.57 6.29 -23.91
C ALA A 300 -93.59 5.72 -22.91
N LYS A 301 -94.55 4.92 -23.39
CA LYS A 301 -95.65 4.38 -22.58
C LYS A 301 -95.19 3.29 -21.61
N PHE A 302 -94.73 3.74 -20.44
CA PHE A 302 -94.31 2.85 -19.36
C PHE A 302 -95.48 2.56 -18.38
N PRO A 303 -95.79 1.28 -18.08
CA PRO A 303 -96.81 0.88 -17.10
C PRO A 303 -96.32 1.13 -15.66
N LYS A 304 -96.21 2.42 -15.31
CA LYS A 304 -95.63 2.88 -14.05
C LYS A 304 -96.38 2.36 -12.82
N GLU A 305 -97.70 2.21 -12.89
CA GLU A 305 -98.49 1.73 -11.74
C GLU A 305 -98.16 0.27 -11.39
N GLN A 306 -98.03 -0.60 -12.41
CA GLN A 306 -97.61 -1.99 -12.21
C GLN A 306 -96.16 -2.05 -11.71
N TYR A 307 -95.29 -1.15 -12.18
CA TYR A 307 -93.92 -1.05 -11.71
C TYR A 307 -93.82 -0.57 -10.26
N GLU A 308 -94.56 0.47 -9.88
CA GLU A 308 -94.63 0.98 -8.51
C GLU A 308 -95.16 -0.09 -7.56
N ARG A 309 -96.23 -0.81 -7.93
CA ARG A 309 -96.72 -1.95 -7.14
C ARG A 309 -95.67 -3.05 -6.95
N MET A 310 -94.84 -3.30 -7.97
CA MET A 310 -93.74 -4.24 -7.85
C MET A 310 -92.65 -3.72 -6.91
N MET A 311 -92.28 -2.44 -7.00
CA MET A 311 -91.30 -1.80 -6.11
C MET A 311 -91.78 -1.80 -4.66
N ASP A 312 -93.05 -1.46 -4.40
CA ASP A 312 -93.64 -1.50 -3.07
C ASP A 312 -93.60 -2.92 -2.48
N ALA A 313 -93.84 -3.95 -3.30
CA ALA A 313 -93.74 -5.34 -2.87
C ALA A 313 -92.29 -5.78 -2.56
N ILE A 314 -91.30 -5.21 -3.26
CA ILE A 314 -89.87 -5.41 -2.95
C ILE A 314 -89.51 -4.75 -1.63
N GLU A 315 -89.91 -3.49 -1.42
CA GLU A 315 -89.66 -2.75 -0.17
C GLU A 315 -90.28 -3.46 1.05
N GLN A 316 -91.46 -4.05 0.87
CA GLN A 316 -92.15 -4.80 1.91
C GLN A 316 -91.66 -6.25 2.08
N ALA A 317 -90.66 -6.68 1.30
CA ALA A 317 -90.11 -8.05 1.30
C ALA A 317 -91.16 -9.17 1.15
N ASN A 318 -92.25 -8.91 0.42
CA ASN A 318 -93.35 -9.86 0.24
C ASN A 318 -93.17 -10.66 -1.06
N ALA A 319 -92.70 -11.90 -0.93
CA ALA A 319 -92.40 -12.77 -2.07
C ALA A 319 -93.63 -13.13 -2.93
N GLU A 320 -94.81 -13.29 -2.34
CA GLU A 320 -96.03 -13.62 -3.08
C GLU A 320 -96.56 -12.41 -3.86
N ALA A 321 -96.59 -11.24 -3.22
CA ALA A 321 -97.02 -10.00 -3.87
C ALA A 321 -96.06 -9.59 -5.00
N LEU A 322 -94.76 -9.81 -4.80
CA LEU A 322 -93.75 -9.57 -5.84
C LEU A 322 -93.96 -10.46 -7.06
N ALA A 323 -94.20 -11.76 -6.85
CA ALA A 323 -94.44 -12.69 -7.95
C ALA A 323 -95.68 -12.34 -8.78
N LEU A 324 -96.75 -11.85 -8.11
CA LEU A 324 -97.98 -11.42 -8.78
C LEU A 324 -97.78 -10.10 -9.53
N ALA A 325 -97.22 -9.07 -8.87
CA ALA A 325 -96.94 -7.77 -9.48
C ALA A 325 -95.96 -7.88 -10.66
N SER A 326 -94.96 -8.75 -10.56
CA SER A 326 -94.01 -9.03 -11.64
C SER A 326 -94.71 -9.64 -12.87
N LYS A 327 -95.59 -10.63 -12.67
CA LYS A 327 -96.40 -11.20 -13.77
C LYS A 327 -97.35 -10.18 -14.40
N GLU A 328 -97.95 -9.30 -13.60
CA GLU A 328 -98.83 -8.25 -14.11
C GLU A 328 -98.07 -7.20 -14.94
N LEU A 329 -96.89 -6.80 -14.47
CA LEU A 329 -96.00 -5.89 -15.20
C LEU A 329 -95.54 -6.53 -16.53
N GLU A 330 -95.11 -7.78 -16.50
CA GLU A 330 -94.71 -8.53 -17.71
C GLU A 330 -95.87 -8.58 -18.73
N ARG A 331 -97.08 -8.89 -18.27
CA ARG A 331 -98.27 -8.92 -19.13
C ARG A 331 -98.57 -7.54 -19.72
N ALA A 332 -98.48 -6.48 -18.91
CA ALA A 332 -98.73 -5.12 -19.36
C ALA A 332 -97.71 -4.70 -20.44
N ILE A 333 -96.41 -4.90 -20.19
CA ILE A 333 -95.35 -4.59 -21.16
C ILE A 333 -95.55 -5.36 -22.46
N ARG A 334 -95.89 -6.66 -22.41
CA ARG A 334 -96.16 -7.45 -23.63
C ARG A 334 -97.38 -6.96 -24.39
N LEU A 335 -98.40 -6.48 -23.70
CA LEU A 335 -99.61 -5.96 -24.34
C LEU A 335 -99.31 -4.63 -25.03
N GLU A 336 -98.57 -3.73 -24.37
CA GLU A 336 -98.14 -2.46 -24.98
C GLU A 336 -97.19 -2.68 -26.16
N ALA A 337 -96.24 -3.61 -26.03
CA ALA A 337 -95.34 -3.98 -27.14
C ALA A 337 -96.11 -4.49 -28.38
N LYS A 338 -97.21 -5.21 -28.19
CA LYS A 338 -98.09 -5.64 -29.30
C LYS A 338 -98.88 -4.50 -29.95
N THR A 339 -99.05 -3.37 -29.26
CA THR A 339 -99.76 -2.22 -29.84
C THR A 339 -98.84 -1.36 -30.70
N ILE A 340 -97.52 -1.51 -30.57
CA ILE A 340 -96.50 -0.71 -31.26
C ILE A 340 -95.91 -1.46 -32.47
N ALA A 341 -95.90 -2.80 -32.43
CA ALA A 341 -95.36 -3.68 -33.48
C ALA A 341 -96.40 -4.04 -34.56
#